data_AF-A0A919SPJ2-F1
#
_entry.id   AF-A0A919SPJ2-F1
#
_cell.length_a   1.000
_cell.length_b   1.000
_cell.length_c   1.000
_cell.angle_alpha   90.00
_cell.angle_beta   90.00
_cell.angle_gamma   90.00
#
_symmetry.space_group_name_H-M   'P 1'
#
loop_
_entity.id
_entity.type
_entity.pdbx_description
1 polymer ?
#
loop_
_entity_poly.entity_id
_entity_poly.type
_entity_poly.pdbx_seq_one_letter_code
_entity_poly.pdbx_strand_id
1 'polypeptide(L)'
;MTDDTRTTDQQEDDSVIVVGPDGRPLGTVGTDGNLKPEEPGNLIEQPAKVMRIGSMIKQLLEEVRAAPLDEASRGRLREIHQRSIKELEDGLAPELQEELERLSLPFEGETPPSEPELRIAQAQLVGWLEGLFHGIQAALVAQQMAARLQLEQMRGGGAGRPALPMGPNGVIPGMPSQGAGDGSGRTGQYL
;
A
#
# COMPACT_ATOMS: atom_id res chain seq x y z
N MET A 1 7.16 -56.39 -6.69
CA MET A 1 6.90 -55.48 -5.56
C MET A 1 7.48 -54.14 -5.98
N THR A 2 6.61 -53.25 -6.43
CA THR A 2 6.92 -52.00 -7.14
C THR A 2 7.19 -50.86 -6.17
N ASP A 3 8.19 -50.07 -6.54
CA ASP A 3 8.42 -48.62 -6.36
C ASP A 3 7.73 -47.88 -5.19
N ASP A 4 8.58 -47.26 -4.36
CA ASP A 4 8.23 -46.40 -3.24
C ASP A 4 8.55 -44.95 -3.66
N THR A 5 7.60 -44.30 -4.34
CA THR A 5 7.69 -42.87 -4.69
C THR A 5 7.40 -42.03 -3.45
N ARG A 6 8.48 -41.53 -2.84
CA ARG A 6 8.48 -40.45 -1.85
C ARG A 6 7.95 -39.17 -2.51
N THR A 7 6.66 -38.89 -2.35
CA THR A 7 6.06 -37.59 -2.66
C THR A 7 6.56 -36.56 -1.64
N THR A 8 7.25 -35.54 -2.13
CA THR A 8 7.63 -34.33 -1.39
C THR A 8 6.39 -33.55 -0.95
N ASP A 9 6.29 -33.27 0.35
CA ASP A 9 5.33 -32.32 0.94
C ASP A 9 5.39 -30.97 0.22
N GLN A 10 4.32 -30.63 -0.49
CA GLN A 10 3.98 -29.23 -0.77
C GLN A 10 3.26 -28.71 0.48
N GLN A 11 3.96 -27.88 1.26
CA GLN A 11 3.31 -26.98 2.21
C GLN A 11 2.52 -25.96 1.38
N GLU A 12 1.25 -26.25 1.14
CA GLU A 12 0.27 -25.23 0.76
C GLU A 12 0.14 -24.27 1.96
N ASP A 13 0.56 -23.02 1.77
CA ASP A 13 0.37 -21.95 2.74
C ASP A 13 -1.14 -21.64 2.83
N ASP A 14 -1.84 -22.33 3.73
CA ASP A 14 -3.29 -22.23 3.96
C ASP A 14 -3.62 -20.89 4.64
N SER A 15 -3.52 -19.80 3.88
CA SER A 15 -3.81 -18.44 4.32
C SER A 15 -5.22 -18.03 3.88
N VAL A 16 -6.07 -17.72 4.87
CA VAL A 16 -7.47 -17.36 4.62
C VAL A 16 -7.58 -15.85 4.44
N ILE A 17 -7.96 -15.40 3.25
CA ILE A 17 -8.21 -13.98 2.97
C ILE A 17 -9.50 -13.55 3.69
N VAL A 18 -9.39 -12.62 4.63
CA VAL A 18 -10.54 -12.09 5.36
C VAL A 18 -11.07 -10.85 4.65
N VAL A 19 -12.30 -10.95 4.14
CA VAL A 19 -13.01 -9.86 3.50
C VAL A 19 -13.98 -9.23 4.50
N GLY A 20 -13.87 -7.92 4.71
CA GLY A 20 -14.76 -7.16 5.57
C GLY A 20 -16.21 -7.13 5.05
N PRO A 21 -17.18 -6.76 5.90
CA PRO A 21 -18.60 -6.65 5.52
C PRO A 21 -18.88 -5.60 4.42
N ASP A 22 -17.89 -4.77 4.11
CA ASP A 22 -17.86 -3.78 3.02
C ASP A 22 -17.21 -4.31 1.72
N GLY A 23 -16.82 -5.60 1.68
CA GLY A 23 -16.23 -6.25 0.51
C GLY A 23 -14.74 -5.97 0.30
N ARG A 24 -14.05 -5.35 1.27
CA ARG A 24 -12.61 -5.04 1.17
C ARG A 24 -11.76 -6.07 1.91
N PRO A 25 -10.61 -6.50 1.35
CA PRO A 25 -9.69 -7.39 2.06
C PRO A 25 -9.09 -6.65 3.27
N LEU A 26 -9.22 -7.26 4.46
CA LEU A 26 -8.69 -6.75 5.74
C LEU A 26 -7.33 -7.36 6.10
N GLY A 27 -6.90 -8.40 5.39
CA GLY A 27 -5.66 -9.10 5.62
C GLY A 27 -5.80 -10.61 5.40
N THR A 28 -4.71 -11.32 5.59
CA THR A 28 -4.68 -12.78 5.60
C THR A 28 -4.66 -13.25 7.05
N VAL A 29 -5.44 -14.29 7.35
CA VAL A 29 -5.34 -15.01 8.63
C VAL A 29 -4.34 -16.13 8.42
N GLY A 30 -3.24 -16.06 9.17
CA GLY A 30 -2.28 -17.16 9.25
C GLY A 30 -2.85 -18.34 10.04
N THR A 31 -2.16 -19.48 9.97
CA THR A 31 -2.50 -20.71 10.72
C THR A 31 -2.51 -20.53 12.25
N ASP A 32 -1.98 -19.41 12.74
CA ASP A 32 -1.99 -18.96 14.14
C ASP A 32 -3.28 -18.20 14.54
N GLY A 33 -4.22 -18.01 13.61
CA GLY A 33 -5.46 -17.29 13.84
C GLY A 33 -5.29 -15.77 13.98
N ASN A 34 -4.09 -15.25 13.67
CA ASN A 34 -3.83 -13.82 13.75
C ASN A 34 -4.11 -13.16 12.40
N LEU A 35 -4.86 -12.06 12.42
CA LEU A 35 -5.06 -11.19 11.26
C LEU A 35 -3.74 -10.47 10.98
N LYS A 36 -3.06 -10.84 9.91
CA LYS A 36 -1.97 -10.06 9.35
C LYS A 36 -2.60 -9.09 8.35
N PRO A 37 -2.78 -7.80 8.69
CA PRO A 37 -3.00 -6.83 7.64
C PRO A 37 -1.78 -6.93 6.71
N GLU A 38 -2.02 -7.31 5.46
CA GLU A 38 -1.08 -7.06 4.37
C GLU A 38 -0.94 -5.53 4.28
N GLU A 39 -0.07 -4.96 5.11
CA GLU A 39 0.19 -3.54 5.08
C GLU A 39 0.98 -3.27 3.80
N PRO A 40 0.47 -2.45 2.87
CA PRO A 40 1.17 -2.12 1.64
C PRO A 40 2.56 -1.54 1.87
N GLY A 41 2.81 -0.97 3.07
CA GLY A 41 4.11 -0.48 3.49
C GLY A 41 5.13 -1.57 3.83
N ASN A 42 4.70 -2.80 4.16
CA ASN A 42 5.58 -3.90 4.57
C ASN A 42 6.18 -4.67 3.40
N LEU A 43 5.72 -4.42 2.17
CA LEU A 43 6.29 -5.01 0.96
C LEU A 43 7.73 -4.55 0.68
N ILE A 44 8.12 -3.38 1.21
CA ILE A 44 9.47 -2.83 1.06
C ILE A 44 10.11 -2.68 2.44
N GLU A 45 11.05 -3.58 2.76
CA GLU A 45 11.78 -3.56 4.03
C GLU A 45 12.74 -2.37 4.13
N GLN A 46 13.37 -1.97 3.01
CA GLN A 46 14.34 -0.87 2.97
C GLN A 46 14.01 0.17 1.88
N PRO A 47 13.00 1.04 2.09
CA PRO A 47 12.54 1.98 1.06
C PRO A 47 13.62 2.88 0.50
N ALA A 48 14.48 3.43 1.37
CA ALA A 48 15.57 4.31 0.95
C ALA A 48 16.60 3.59 0.08
N LYS A 49 16.89 2.31 0.37
CA LYS A 49 17.83 1.49 -0.40
C LYS A 49 17.26 1.23 -1.79
N VAL A 50 16.02 0.74 -1.88
CA VAL A 50 15.34 0.42 -3.14
C VAL A 50 15.24 1.67 -4.03
N MET A 51 14.85 2.82 -3.47
CA MET A 51 14.78 4.09 -4.21
C MET A 51 16.14 4.53 -4.77
N ARG A 52 17.21 4.39 -3.99
CA ARG A 52 18.58 4.73 -4.40
C ARG A 52 19.03 3.85 -5.57
N ILE A 53 18.81 2.54 -5.47
CA ILE A 53 19.18 1.59 -6.53
C ILE A 53 18.32 1.81 -7.78
N GLY A 54 17.01 2.02 -7.64
CA GLY A 54 16.12 2.33 -8.76
C GLY A 54 16.53 3.58 -9.52
N SER A 55 16.89 4.64 -8.80
CA SER A 55 17.37 5.90 -9.41
C SER A 55 18.70 5.70 -10.16
N MET A 56 19.61 4.91 -9.60
CA MET A 56 20.87 4.54 -10.26
C MET A 56 20.60 3.77 -11.57
N ILE A 57 19.73 2.76 -11.56
CA ILE A 57 19.38 1.99 -12.76
C ILE A 57 18.75 2.90 -13.82
N LYS A 58 17.87 3.81 -13.42
CA LYS A 58 17.23 4.77 -14.32
C LYS A 58 18.25 5.68 -15.01
N GLN A 59 19.22 6.21 -14.27
CA GLN A 59 20.30 7.03 -14.83
C GLN A 59 21.17 6.22 -15.80
N LEU A 60 21.52 4.97 -15.47
CA LEU A 60 22.28 4.11 -16.38
C LEU A 60 21.50 3.81 -17.67
N LEU A 61 20.19 3.61 -17.59
CA LEU A 61 19.33 3.42 -18.76
C LEU A 61 19.33 4.68 -19.66
N GLU A 62 19.30 5.86 -19.06
CA GLU A 62 19.39 7.13 -19.79
C GLU A 62 20.74 7.25 -20.52
N GLU A 63 21.84 6.90 -19.88
CA GLU A 63 23.18 6.89 -20.51
C GLU A 63 23.27 5.90 -21.69
N VAL A 64 22.73 4.68 -21.55
CA VAL A 64 22.71 3.67 -22.63
C VAL A 64 21.86 4.13 -23.84
N ARG A 65 20.93 5.07 -23.62
CA ARG A 65 20.14 5.70 -24.69
C ARG A 65 20.83 6.91 -25.31
N ALA A 66 21.72 7.56 -24.56
CA ALA A 66 22.38 8.80 -24.96
C ALA A 66 23.54 8.57 -25.94
N ALA A 67 24.31 7.50 -25.77
CA ALA A 67 25.46 7.20 -26.62
C ALA A 67 25.69 5.69 -26.84
N PRO A 68 26.33 5.29 -27.96
CA PRO A 68 26.76 3.91 -28.17
C PRO A 68 27.79 3.48 -27.12
N LEU A 69 27.78 2.18 -26.80
CA LEU A 69 28.66 1.57 -25.81
C LEU A 69 29.67 0.63 -26.46
N ASP A 70 30.89 0.63 -25.94
CA ASP A 70 31.89 -0.37 -26.28
C ASP A 70 31.66 -1.69 -25.51
N GLU A 71 32.37 -2.74 -25.92
CA GLU A 71 32.29 -4.08 -25.31
C GLU A 71 32.58 -4.06 -23.80
N ALA A 72 33.58 -3.29 -23.38
CA ALA A 72 33.98 -3.17 -21.98
C ALA A 72 32.88 -2.53 -21.13
N SER A 73 32.24 -1.48 -21.63
CA SER A 73 31.13 -0.81 -20.96
C SER A 73 29.90 -1.72 -20.87
N ARG A 74 29.60 -2.50 -21.91
CA ARG A 74 28.52 -3.50 -21.89
C ARG A 74 28.80 -4.60 -20.86
N GLY A 75 30.03 -5.08 -20.78
CA GLY A 75 30.44 -6.05 -19.76
C GLY A 75 30.27 -5.49 -18.34
N ARG A 76 30.69 -4.25 -18.10
CA ARG A 76 30.49 -3.57 -16.82
C ARG A 76 29.01 -3.38 -16.47
N LEU A 77 28.18 -3.00 -17.43
CA LEU A 77 26.74 -2.84 -17.20
C LEU A 77 26.04 -4.17 -16.88
N ARG A 78 26.47 -5.28 -17.48
CA ARG A 78 26.00 -6.62 -17.12
C ARG A 78 26.22 -6.90 -15.63
N GLU A 79 27.43 -6.64 -15.14
CA GLU A 79 27.76 -6.85 -13.73
C GLU A 79 26.97 -5.91 -12.81
N ILE A 80 26.84 -4.64 -13.19
CA ILE A 80 26.04 -3.66 -12.43
C ILE A 80 24.58 -4.11 -12.35
N HIS A 81 23.99 -4.59 -13.46
CA HIS A 81 22.62 -5.08 -13.49
C HIS A 81 22.43 -6.25 -12.52
N GLN A 82 23.29 -7.28 -12.59
CA GLN A 82 23.22 -8.44 -11.70
C GLN A 82 23.39 -8.08 -10.23
N ARG A 83 24.31 -7.15 -9.90
CA ARG A 83 24.48 -6.66 -8.53
C ARG A 83 23.28 -5.85 -8.07
N SER A 84 22.70 -5.04 -8.96
CA SER A 84 21.55 -4.21 -8.62
C SER A 84 20.32 -5.05 -8.27
N ILE A 85 20.09 -6.17 -8.95
CA ILE A 85 19.02 -7.13 -8.61
C ILE A 85 19.21 -7.64 -7.17
N LYS A 86 20.40 -8.14 -6.83
CA LYS A 86 20.70 -8.62 -5.47
C LYS A 86 20.53 -7.54 -4.40
N GLU A 87 20.95 -6.31 -4.70
CA GLU A 87 20.79 -5.18 -3.78
C GLU A 87 19.33 -4.76 -3.61
N LEU A 88 18.49 -4.94 -4.65
CA LEU A 88 17.05 -4.75 -4.58
C LEU A 88 16.39 -5.85 -3.75
N GLU A 89 16.73 -7.12 -3.98
CA GLU A 89 16.21 -8.27 -3.23
C GLU A 89 16.38 -8.08 -1.71
N ASP A 90 17.58 -7.67 -1.27
CA ASP A 90 17.86 -7.38 0.15
C ASP A 90 16.99 -6.24 0.74
N GLY A 91 16.38 -5.40 -0.09
CA GLY A 91 15.49 -4.32 0.33
C GLY A 91 14.00 -4.62 0.20
N LEU A 92 13.62 -5.79 -0.30
CA LEU A 92 12.25 -6.19 -0.62
C LEU A 92 11.78 -7.32 0.29
N ALA A 93 10.48 -7.39 0.56
CA ALA A 93 9.88 -8.53 1.26
C ALA A 93 10.00 -9.82 0.42
N PRO A 94 9.99 -11.02 1.03
CA PRO A 94 10.18 -12.30 0.34
C PRO A 94 9.29 -12.49 -0.90
N GLU A 95 8.02 -12.09 -0.82
CA GLU A 95 7.06 -12.19 -1.94
C GLU A 95 7.52 -11.40 -3.17
N LEU A 96 8.05 -10.20 -2.97
CA LEU A 96 8.58 -9.36 -4.04
C LEU A 96 9.97 -9.80 -4.51
N GLN A 97 10.76 -10.45 -3.65
CA GLN A 97 12.00 -11.09 -4.07
C GLN A 97 11.69 -12.21 -5.08
N GLU A 98 10.75 -13.09 -4.75
CA GLU A 98 10.34 -14.15 -5.65
C GLU A 98 9.70 -13.62 -6.94
N GLU A 99 8.91 -12.55 -6.86
CA GLU A 99 8.38 -11.89 -8.06
C GLU A 99 9.50 -11.34 -8.95
N LEU A 100 10.47 -10.64 -8.35
CA LEU A 100 11.61 -10.10 -9.07
C LEU A 100 12.45 -11.21 -9.70
N GLU A 101 12.69 -12.33 -9.00
CA GLU A 101 13.43 -13.48 -9.53
C GLU A 101 12.69 -14.12 -10.72
N ARG A 102 11.37 -14.29 -10.65
CA ARG A 102 10.57 -14.81 -11.77
C ARG A 102 10.58 -13.91 -13.00
N LEU A 103 10.65 -12.60 -12.80
CA LEU A 103 10.62 -11.62 -13.89
C LEU A 103 12.01 -11.34 -14.47
N SER A 104 13.06 -11.42 -13.65
CA SER A 104 14.42 -11.08 -14.06
C SER A 104 15.11 -12.29 -14.69
N LEU A 105 15.45 -12.18 -15.97
CA LEU A 105 16.20 -13.22 -16.67
C LEU A 105 17.70 -12.85 -16.69
N PRO A 106 18.60 -13.68 -16.12
CA PRO A 106 20.03 -13.39 -16.15
C PRO A 106 20.60 -13.40 -17.58
N PHE A 107 21.58 -12.53 -17.84
CA PHE A 107 22.36 -12.60 -19.07
C PHE A 107 23.23 -13.87 -19.10
N GLU A 108 23.06 -14.71 -20.13
CA GLU A 108 23.83 -15.94 -20.33
C GLU A 108 25.12 -15.73 -21.15
N GLY A 109 26.10 -16.62 -20.95
CA GLY A 109 27.33 -16.67 -21.76
C GLY A 109 28.49 -15.80 -21.26
N GLU A 110 29.63 -15.93 -21.96
CA GLU A 110 30.85 -15.17 -21.66
C GLU A 110 30.90 -13.82 -22.38
N THR A 111 30.15 -13.67 -23.47
CA THR A 111 30.08 -12.43 -24.25
C THR A 111 29.16 -11.41 -23.57
N PRO A 112 29.56 -10.14 -23.49
CA PRO A 112 28.66 -9.10 -23.02
C PRO A 112 27.39 -8.97 -23.88
N PRO A 113 26.22 -8.74 -23.24
CA PRO A 113 24.95 -8.59 -23.93
C PRO A 113 24.97 -7.40 -24.88
N SER A 114 24.09 -7.41 -25.88
CA SER A 114 23.97 -6.28 -26.80
C SER A 114 23.39 -5.02 -26.12
N GLU A 115 23.61 -3.82 -26.70
CA GLU A 115 23.00 -2.61 -26.14
C GLU A 115 21.47 -2.68 -26.05
N PRO A 116 20.74 -3.19 -27.06
CA PRO A 116 19.29 -3.35 -26.94
C PRO A 116 18.89 -4.27 -25.78
N GLU A 117 19.59 -5.38 -25.56
CA GLU A 117 19.33 -6.28 -24.43
C GLU A 117 19.51 -5.55 -23.08
N LEU A 118 20.59 -4.77 -22.93
CA LEU A 118 20.83 -3.96 -21.73
C LEU A 118 19.71 -2.94 -21.51
N ARG A 119 19.24 -2.25 -22.56
CA ARG A 119 18.12 -1.30 -22.46
C ARG A 119 16.84 -1.98 -22.00
N ILE A 120 16.50 -3.14 -22.57
CA ILE A 120 15.28 -3.86 -22.19
C ILE A 120 15.35 -4.32 -20.74
N ALA A 121 16.47 -4.93 -20.32
CA ALA A 121 16.64 -5.43 -18.95
C ALA A 121 16.57 -4.30 -17.92
N GLN A 122 17.20 -3.14 -18.19
CA GLN A 122 17.13 -1.99 -17.28
C GLN A 122 15.75 -1.33 -17.30
N ALA A 123 15.12 -1.18 -18.47
CA ALA A 123 13.77 -0.61 -18.57
C ALA A 123 12.73 -1.46 -17.85
N GLN A 124 12.87 -2.78 -17.87
CA GLN A 124 12.03 -3.70 -17.10
C GLN A 124 12.13 -3.41 -15.59
N LEU A 125 13.34 -3.32 -15.04
CA LEU A 125 13.54 -3.00 -13.63
C LEU A 125 12.99 -1.61 -13.26
N VAL A 126 13.26 -0.59 -14.08
CA VAL A 126 12.75 0.77 -13.83
C VAL A 126 11.23 0.78 -13.85
N GLY A 127 10.59 0.19 -14.86
CA GLY A 127 9.14 0.15 -14.98
C GLY A 127 8.47 -0.64 -13.86
N TRP A 128 9.05 -1.78 -13.47
CA TRP A 128 8.55 -2.58 -12.36
C TRP A 128 8.67 -1.81 -11.03
N LEU A 129 9.82 -1.19 -10.75
CA LEU A 129 10.01 -0.39 -9.53
C LEU A 129 9.08 0.82 -9.50
N GLU A 130 8.92 1.54 -10.61
CA GLU A 130 7.95 2.63 -10.69
C GLU A 130 6.53 2.12 -10.41
N GLY A 131 6.12 1.00 -11.00
CA GLY A 131 4.83 0.37 -10.73
C GLY A 131 4.62 0.01 -9.26
N LEU A 132 5.63 -0.61 -8.64
CA LEU A 132 5.63 -0.98 -7.23
C LEU A 132 5.41 0.24 -6.32
N PHE A 133 6.22 1.30 -6.49
CA PHE A 133 6.08 2.51 -5.68
C PHE A 133 4.74 3.20 -5.86
N HIS A 134 4.22 3.28 -7.09
CA HIS A 134 2.89 3.86 -7.33
C HIS A 134 1.78 3.00 -6.72
N GLY A 135 1.88 1.66 -6.79
CA GLY A 135 0.93 0.73 -6.18
C GLY A 135 0.83 0.90 -4.67
N ILE A 136 1.98 0.94 -3.98
CA ILE A 136 2.05 1.15 -2.53
C ILE A 136 1.47 2.51 -2.15
N GLN A 137 1.82 3.58 -2.87
CA GLN A 137 1.26 4.92 -2.60
C GLN A 137 -0.26 4.95 -2.78
N ALA A 138 -0.78 4.34 -3.85
CA ALA A 138 -2.22 4.27 -4.10
C ALA A 138 -2.95 3.50 -2.99
N ALA A 139 -2.38 2.37 -2.55
CA ALA A 139 -2.94 1.57 -1.47
C ALA A 139 -2.93 2.33 -0.13
N LEU A 140 -1.84 3.02 0.22
CA LEU A 140 -1.75 3.84 1.43
C LEU A 140 -2.75 5.00 1.42
N VAL A 141 -2.91 5.68 0.28
CA VAL A 141 -3.91 6.75 0.13
C VAL A 141 -5.32 6.19 0.31
N ALA A 142 -5.63 5.03 -0.27
CA ALA A 142 -6.92 4.37 -0.12
C ALA A 142 -7.20 3.98 1.34
N GLN A 143 -6.20 3.47 2.06
CA GLN A 143 -6.30 3.16 3.49
C GLN A 143 -6.58 4.42 4.32
N GLN A 144 -5.85 5.51 4.07
CA GLN A 144 -6.08 6.77 4.77
C GLN A 144 -7.49 7.34 4.52
N MET A 145 -8.00 7.24 3.29
CA MET A 145 -9.36 7.65 2.97
C MET A 145 -10.40 6.78 3.69
N ALA A 146 -10.22 5.46 3.68
CA ALA A 146 -11.12 4.53 4.38
C ALA A 146 -11.15 4.79 5.90
N ALA A 147 -9.99 5.02 6.51
CA ALA A 147 -9.89 5.36 7.93
C ALA A 147 -10.62 6.68 8.26
N ARG A 148 -10.53 7.71 7.40
CA ARG A 148 -11.27 8.96 7.56
C ARG A 148 -12.79 8.76 7.52
N LEU A 149 -13.28 7.99 6.54
CA LEU A 149 -14.71 7.66 6.41
C LEU A 149 -15.24 6.88 7.63
N GLN A 150 -14.44 5.97 8.19
CA GLN A 150 -14.80 5.25 9.42
C GLN A 150 -14.89 6.19 10.64
N LEU A 151 -13.94 7.13 10.78
CA LEU A 151 -13.98 8.15 11.84
C LEU A 151 -15.17 9.10 11.70
N GLU A 152 -15.53 9.51 10.49
CA GLU A 152 -16.72 10.33 10.25
C GLU A 152 -18.02 9.58 10.59
N GLN A 153 -18.11 8.29 10.27
CA GLN A 153 -19.24 7.44 10.66
C GLN A 153 -19.35 7.28 12.18
N MET A 154 -18.23 7.07 12.88
CA MET A 154 -18.21 7.03 14.34
C MET A 154 -18.65 8.36 14.97
N ARG A 155 -18.24 9.49 14.37
CA ARG A 155 -18.66 10.83 14.81
C ARG A 155 -20.13 11.12 14.50
N GLY A 156 -20.65 10.62 13.37
CA GLY A 156 -22.04 10.77 12.96
C GLY A 156 -23.02 9.83 13.70
N GLY A 157 -22.58 8.63 14.07
CA GLY A 157 -23.38 7.64 14.80
C GLY A 157 -23.56 7.95 16.30
N GLY A 158 -22.71 8.81 16.88
CA GLY A 158 -22.80 9.23 18.28
C GLY A 158 -23.74 10.42 18.56
N ALA A 159 -24.22 11.12 17.53
CA ALA A 159 -25.10 12.28 17.66
C ALA A 159 -26.60 11.95 17.48
N GLY A 160 -26.94 10.66 17.45
CA GLY A 160 -28.30 10.16 17.26
C GLY A 160 -28.89 9.51 18.51
N ARG A 161 -29.00 10.25 19.61
CA ARG A 161 -30.09 9.96 20.57
C ARG A 161 -31.24 10.91 20.24
N PRO A 162 -32.36 10.41 19.68
CA PRO A 162 -33.59 11.15 19.63
C PRO A 162 -33.98 11.47 21.08
N ALA A 163 -34.07 12.74 21.45
CA ALA A 163 -34.84 13.11 22.62
C ALA A 163 -36.27 12.62 22.35
N LEU A 164 -36.70 11.64 23.15
CA LEU A 164 -37.99 10.96 23.03
C LEU A 164 -39.18 11.95 23.01
N PRO A 165 -40.29 11.57 22.36
CA PRO A 165 -41.47 12.41 22.22
C PRO A 165 -42.18 12.64 23.57
N MET A 166 -42.48 13.90 23.88
CA MET A 166 -43.37 14.24 24.99
C MET A 166 -44.79 13.79 24.64
N GLY A 167 -45.22 12.67 25.24
CA GLY A 167 -46.57 12.12 25.10
C GLY A 167 -47.64 12.95 25.83
N PRO A 168 -48.94 12.73 25.51
CA PRO A 168 -50.03 13.64 25.85
C PRO A 168 -50.75 13.23 27.14
N ASN A 169 -50.33 13.73 28.31
CA ASN A 169 -51.19 14.11 29.46
C ASN A 169 -50.39 14.33 30.75
N GLY A 170 -50.75 15.41 31.47
CA GLY A 170 -50.42 15.61 32.89
C GLY A 170 -49.15 16.44 33.08
N VAL A 171 -49.15 17.61 33.71
CA VAL A 171 -50.00 18.15 34.76
C VAL A 171 -49.83 19.68 34.72
N ILE A 172 -50.93 20.43 34.80
CA ILE A 172 -50.91 21.85 35.17
C ILE A 172 -51.09 21.89 36.69
N PRO A 173 -50.13 22.44 37.45
CA PRO A 173 -50.53 23.11 38.69
C PRO A 173 -49.78 24.43 38.91
N GLY A 174 -50.54 25.52 39.11
CA GLY A 174 -50.09 26.71 39.83
C GLY A 174 -49.88 27.97 38.99
N MET A 175 -50.99 28.65 38.64
CA MET A 175 -50.98 30.11 38.52
C MET A 175 -51.05 30.73 39.93
N PRO A 176 -50.42 31.90 40.18
CA PRO A 176 -51.21 33.11 40.02
C PRO A 176 -50.49 34.26 39.29
N SER A 177 -51.33 34.98 38.56
CA SER A 177 -51.09 36.25 37.88
C SER A 177 -50.74 37.40 38.83
N GLN A 178 -49.64 38.10 38.55
CA GLN A 178 -49.40 39.54 38.79
C GLN A 178 -47.98 39.85 38.28
N GLY A 179 -47.64 40.88 37.52
CA GLY A 179 -48.30 42.07 37.03
C GLY A 179 -47.22 42.98 36.42
N ALA A 180 -47.66 44.05 35.75
CA ALA A 180 -46.88 45.21 35.34
C ALA A 180 -45.81 45.00 34.25
N GLY A 181 -46.15 45.52 33.06
CA GLY A 181 -45.18 45.81 32.03
C GLY A 181 -44.41 47.12 32.27
N ASP A 182 -43.59 47.38 31.27
CA ASP A 182 -42.88 48.60 30.94
C ASP A 182 -41.44 48.74 31.48
N GLY A 183 -40.53 49.17 30.59
CA GLY A 183 -39.18 49.57 30.96
C GLY A 183 -38.01 48.93 30.20
N SER A 184 -37.88 49.27 28.91
CA SER A 184 -36.63 49.70 28.25
C SER A 184 -35.29 48.96 28.50
N GLY A 185 -34.65 48.51 27.40
CA GLY A 185 -33.21 48.80 27.21
C GLY A 185 -32.31 47.75 26.54
N ARG A 186 -31.81 48.15 25.35
CA ARG A 186 -30.51 47.81 24.71
C ARG A 186 -30.44 46.50 23.92
N THR A 187 -30.57 46.49 22.59
CA THR A 187 -29.63 46.92 21.50
C THR A 187 -28.28 46.20 21.44
N GLY A 188 -28.06 45.48 20.34
CA GLY A 188 -26.76 44.96 19.90
C GLY A 188 -26.87 44.00 18.72
N GLN A 189 -27.33 44.46 17.55
CA GLN A 189 -27.40 43.70 16.29
C GLN A 189 -26.12 43.95 15.48
N TYR A 190 -25.53 42.87 14.97
CA TYR A 190 -24.28 42.81 14.21
C TYR A 190 -24.44 43.28 12.76
N LEU A 191 -23.40 43.94 12.25
CA LEU A 191 -22.85 43.77 10.89
C LEU A 191 -21.33 43.71 11.00
#